data_AF-B1ZD30-F1
#
_entry.id   AF-B1ZD30-F1
#
_cell.length_a   1.000
_cell.length_b   1.000
_cell.length_c   1.000
_cell.angle_alpha   90.00
_cell.angle_beta   90.00
_cell.angle_gamma   90.00
#
_symmetry.space_group_name_H-M   'P 1'
#
loop_
_entity.id
_entity.type
_entity.pdbx_description
1 polymer ?
#
loop_
_entity_poly.entity_id
_entity_poly.type
_entity_poly.pdbx_seq_one_letter_code
_entity_poly.pdbx_strand_id
1 'polypeptide(L)' 'MKNIPLADCTRRMGAPADWNHAEQGICHTIEICDRDGWMMSGWQLSEAEIERLRNGGYLWLSIQGTAHPVISLQVA' A
#
# COMPACT_ATOMS: atom_id res chain seq x y z
N MET A 1 6.20 -1.41 7.47
CA MET A 1 6.53 -1.49 6.03
C MET A 1 6.71 -0.10 5.45
N LYS A 2 7.52 0.02 4.39
CA LYS A 2 7.75 1.29 3.67
C LYS A 2 7.51 1.09 2.18
N ASN A 3 6.76 1.99 1.54
CA ASN A 3 6.66 2.00 0.07
C ASN A 3 8.03 2.28 -0.55
N ILE A 4 8.39 1.54 -1.60
CA ILE A 4 9.65 1.70 -2.32
C ILE A 4 9.43 2.29 -3.72
N PRO A 5 10.40 3.05 -4.25
CA PRO A 5 10.38 3.46 -5.64
C PRO A 5 10.39 2.25 -6.58
N LEU A 6 9.69 2.36 -7.70
CA LEU A 6 9.63 1.34 -8.75
C LEU A 6 10.41 1.80 -9.98
N ALA A 7 11.29 0.94 -10.48
CA ALA A 7 12.08 1.24 -11.69
C ALA A 7 11.20 1.40 -12.95
N ASP A 8 10.06 0.71 -12.97
CA ASP A 8 9.06 0.68 -14.03
C ASP A 8 7.77 1.40 -13.62
N CYS A 9 7.88 2.42 -12.76
CA CYS A 9 6.77 3.26 -12.34
C CYS A 9 6.04 3.87 -13.54
N THR A 10 4.74 3.60 -13.66
CA THR A 10 3.87 4.18 -14.70
C THR A 10 3.23 5.48 -14.22
N ARG A 11 2.91 5.58 -12.93
CA ARG A 11 2.34 6.79 -12.32
C ARG A 11 2.46 6.81 -10.80
N ARG A 12 2.24 7.99 -10.24
CA ARG A 12 2.12 8.19 -8.78
C ARG A 12 0.64 8.32 -8.41
N MET A 13 0.21 7.58 -7.40
CA MET A 13 -1.15 7.63 -6.87
C MET A 13 -1.11 8.26 -5.48
N GLY A 14 -1.73 9.43 -5.38
CA GLY A 14 -1.91 10.14 -4.11
C GLY A 14 -3.36 10.14 -3.67
N ALA A 15 -3.63 10.94 -2.65
CA ALA A 15 -4.99 11.20 -2.18
C ALA A 15 -5.88 11.73 -3.31
N PRO A 16 -7.18 11.38 -3.34
CA PRO A 16 -8.13 12.02 -4.25
C PRO A 16 -8.27 13.51 -3.93
N ALA A 17 -8.76 14.29 -4.89
CA ALA A 17 -8.80 15.76 -4.80
C ALA A 17 -9.66 16.29 -3.63
N ASP A 18 -10.61 15.49 -3.16
CA ASP A 18 -11.53 15.79 -2.06
C ASP A 18 -11.11 15.17 -0.71
N TRP A 19 -9.90 14.61 -0.61
CA TRP A 19 -9.43 13.97 0.63
C TRP A 19 -9.18 15.00 1.75
N ASN A 20 -9.88 14.84 2.87
CA ASN A 20 -9.70 15.64 4.06
C ASN A 20 -8.71 14.99 5.02
N HIS A 21 -7.46 15.46 5.03
CA HIS A 21 -6.42 14.93 5.91
C HIS A 21 -6.68 15.11 7.41
N ALA A 22 -7.49 16.10 7.81
CA ALA A 22 -7.80 16.33 9.22
C ALA A 22 -8.78 15.28 9.77
N GLU A 23 -9.71 14.80 8.93
CA GLU A 23 -10.76 13.86 9.32
C GLU A 23 -10.43 12.41 8.94
N GLN A 24 -9.79 12.22 7.80
CA GLN A 24 -9.53 10.90 7.19
C GLN A 24 -8.08 10.43 7.37
N GLY A 25 -7.22 11.28 7.94
CA GLY A 25 -5.81 11.00 8.18
C GLY A 25 -4.90 11.25 6.97
N ILE A 26 -3.61 11.02 7.17
CA ILE A 26 -2.58 11.24 6.14
C ILE A 26 -2.69 10.14 5.09
N CYS A 27 -2.98 10.56 3.85
CA CYS A 27 -2.89 9.70 2.67
C CYS A 27 -1.57 10.01 1.95
N HIS A 28 -0.66 9.05 1.95
CA HIS A 28 0.63 9.18 1.31
C HIS A 28 0.54 8.87 -0.19
N THR A 29 1.42 9.48 -0.98
CA THR A 29 1.58 9.16 -2.40
C THR A 29 2.47 7.94 -2.58
N ILE A 30 2.01 6.96 -3.34
CA ILE A 30 2.76 5.75 -3.72
C ILE A 30 3.07 5.73 -5.21
N GLU A 31 4.15 5.03 -5.57
CA GLU A 31 4.43 4.68 -6.97
C GLU A 31 3.70 3.39 -7.35
N ILE A 32 3.16 3.39 -8.57
CA ILE A 32 2.41 2.26 -9.13
C ILE A 32 2.98 1.91 -10.50
N CYS A 33 3.08 0.61 -10.78
CA CYS A 33 3.24 0.05 -12.11
C CYS A 33 1.89 -0.55 -12.55
N ASP A 34 1.30 -0.01 -13.61
CA ASP A 34 0.12 -0.57 -14.25
C ASP A 34 0.56 -1.66 -15.24
N ARG A 35 0.25 -2.93 -14.94
CA ARG A 35 0.64 -4.09 -15.76
C ARG A 35 -0.46 -5.15 -15.78
N ASP A 36 -0.80 -5.65 -16.96
CA ASP A 36 -1.79 -6.73 -17.14
C ASP A 36 -3.15 -6.47 -16.48
N GLY A 37 -3.58 -5.20 -16.44
CA GLY A 37 -4.83 -4.78 -15.79
C GLY A 37 -4.73 -4.62 -14.26
N TRP A 38 -3.55 -4.83 -13.68
CA TRP A 38 -3.28 -4.67 -12.25
C TRP A 38 -2.55 -3.39 -11.94
N MET A 39 -2.83 -2.84 -10.75
CA MET A 39 -2.08 -1.75 -10.14
C MET A 39 -1.13 -2.33 -9.11
N MET A 40 0.16 -2.36 -9.41
CA MET A 40 1.18 -2.96 -8.53
C MET A 40 1.96 -1.87 -7.78
N SER A 41 2.16 -2.05 -6.48
CA SER A 41 3.03 -1.20 -5.65
C SER A 41 4.06 -2.04 -4.90
N GLY A 42 5.25 -1.48 -4.70
CA GLY A 42 6.34 -2.15 -3.98
C GLY A 42 6.39 -1.75 -2.51
N TRP A 43 6.65 -2.73 -1.64
CA TRP A 43 6.76 -2.51 -0.20
C TRP A 43 7.96 -3.26 0.37
N GLN A 44 8.76 -2.58 1.18
CA GLN A 44 9.84 -3.17 1.95
C GLN A 44 9.39 -3.41 3.38
N LEU A 45 9.54 -4.66 3.83
CA LEU A 45 9.35 -5.04 5.22
C LEU A 45 10.52 -4.53 6.08
N SER A 46 10.23 -4.14 7.30
CA SER A 46 11.26 -3.94 8.33
C SER A 46 11.76 -5.29 8.87
N GLU A 47 12.94 -5.30 9.48
CA GLU A 47 13.49 -6.51 10.14
C GLU A 47 12.52 -7.11 11.17
N ALA A 48 11.83 -6.26 11.95
CA ALA A 48 10.85 -6.72 12.92
C ALA A 48 9.62 -7.40 12.26
N GLU A 49 9.19 -6.92 11.09
CA GLU A 49 8.10 -7.53 10.34
C GLU A 49 8.55 -8.84 9.66
N ILE A 50 9.77 -8.89 9.14
CA ILE A 50 10.37 -10.13 8.63
C ILE A 50 10.41 -11.19 9.73
N GLU A 51 10.83 -10.81 10.93
CA GLU A 51 10.90 -11.72 12.07
C GLU A 51 9.52 -12.24 12.50
N ARG A 52 8.47 -11.40 12.47
CA ARG A 52 7.08 -11.86 12.70
C ARG A 52 6.66 -12.92 11.70
N LEU A 53 6.92 -12.70 10.40
CA LEU A 53 6.60 -13.67 9.36
C LEU A 53 7.38 -14.98 9.53
N ARG A 54 8.66 -14.91 9.89
CA ARG A 54 9.48 -16.11 10.17
C ARG A 54 8.93 -16.95 11.32
N ASN A 55 8.31 -16.31 12.30
CA ASN A 55 7.68 -16.96 13.45
C ASN A 55 6.22 -17.38 13.19
N GLY A 56 5.78 -17.43 11.93
CA GLY A 56 4.43 -17.87 11.56
C GLY A 56 3.35 -16.78 11.63
N GLY A 57 3.76 -15.50 11.71
CA GLY A 57 2.87 -14.35 11.57
C GLY A 57 2.27 -14.25 10.16
N TYR A 58 1.28 -13.38 10.00
CA TYR A 58 0.47 -13.30 8.78
C TYR A 58 0.59 -11.94 8.11
N LEU A 59 0.58 -11.95 6.78
CA LEU A 59 0.36 -10.75 5.97
C LEU A 59 -1.15 -10.58 5.75
N TRP A 60 -1.73 -9.51 6.27
CA TRP A 60 -3.13 -9.19 6.07
C TRP A 60 -3.27 -8.14 4.97
N LEU A 61 -4.07 -8.48 3.95
CA LEU A 61 -4.55 -7.57 2.93
C LEU A 61 -6.02 -7.23 3.23
N SER A 62 -6.28 -5.98 3.59
CA SER A 62 -7.62 -5.48 3.88
C SER A 62 -8.09 -4.62 2.73
N ILE A 63 -9.33 -4.83 2.29
CA ILE A 63 -9.96 -4.09 1.18
C ILE A 63 -11.25 -3.47 1.73
N GLN A 64 -11.38 -2.15 1.65
CA GLN A 64 -12.54 -1.41 2.13
C GLN A 64 -13.18 -0.60 0.99
N GLY A 65 -14.49 -0.76 0.79
CA GLY A 65 -15.28 0.03 -0.17
C GLY A 65 -15.99 -0.80 -1.24
N THR A 66 -16.86 -0.15 -2.02
CA THR A 66 -17.72 -0.79 -3.04
C THR A 66 -17.41 -0.36 -4.48
N ALA A 67 -16.72 0.76 -4.71
CA ALA A 67 -16.46 1.32 -6.04
C ALA A 67 -14.98 1.64 -6.32
N HIS A 68 -14.24 2.18 -5.34
CA HIS A 68 -12.78 2.39 -5.42
C HIS A 68 -12.14 1.85 -4.13
N PRO A 69 -11.76 0.57 -4.11
CA PRO A 69 -11.35 -0.08 -2.87
C PRO A 69 -10.08 0.55 -2.30
N VAL A 70 -10.16 0.98 -1.04
CA VAL A 70 -8.98 1.33 -0.25
C VAL A 70 -8.33 0.03 0.18
N ILE A 71 -7.02 -0.08 -0.05
CA ILE A 71 -6.24 -1.26 0.33
C ILE A 71 -5.35 -0.90 1.51
N SER A 72 -5.32 -1.75 2.52
CA SER A 72 -4.35 -1.72 3.61
C SER A 72 -3.58 -3.03 3.66
N LEU A 73 -2.28 -2.94 3.93
CA LEU A 73 -1.40 -4.09 4.08
C LEU A 73 -0.72 -4.00 5.45
N GLN A 74 -0.74 -5.08 6.21
CA GLN A 74 -0.08 -5.15 7.53
C GLN A 74 0.53 -6.53 7.80
N VAL A 75 1.62 -6.56 8.56
CA VAL A 75 2.20 -7.79 9.11
C VAL A 75 1.82 -7.90 10.59
N ALA A 76 1.02 -8.92 10.92
CA ALA A 76 0.56 -9.23 12.27
C ALA A 76 1.36 -10.38 12.88
#